data_AF-A0A438XP77-F1
#
_entry.id   AF-A0A438XP77-F1
#
_cell.length_a   1.000
_cell.length_b   1.000
_cell.length_c   1.000
_cell.angle_alpha   90.00
_cell.angle_beta   90.00
_cell.angle_gamma   90.00
#
_symmetry.space_group_name_H-M   'P 1'
#
loop_
_entity.id
_entity.type
_entity.pdbx_description
1 polymer ?
#
loop_
_entity_poly.entity_id
_entity_poly.type
_entity_poly.pdbx_seq_one_letter_code
_entity_poly.pdbx_strand_id
1 'polypeptide(L)'
;MPYNEITRVQVPALMHLAKLGYDFIPAKNKPNLDTATNILIDSFTQAFERLNPNPNKNAKDILAEMKKRLNYDDLGKRFYEYLLKSEHQIIDFDNPNNNLYEMMAELPYKSFRPDITLFI
;
A
#
# COMPACT_ATOMS: atom_id res chain seq x y z
N MET A 1 29.67 10.50 -4.87
CA MET A 1 28.31 10.87 -4.42
C MET A 1 28.41 11.49 -3.04
N PRO A 2 27.58 12.49 -2.68
CA PRO A 2 27.59 13.06 -1.34
C PRO A 2 27.28 11.97 -0.31
N TYR A 3 28.12 11.85 0.73
CA TYR A 3 27.95 10.88 1.81
C TYR A 3 26.86 11.38 2.77
N ASN A 4 25.63 10.94 2.54
CA ASN A 4 24.44 11.37 3.27
C ASN A 4 23.47 10.20 3.50
N GLU A 5 22.37 10.44 4.21
CA GLU A 5 21.40 9.38 4.56
C GLU A 5 20.71 8.78 3.34
N ILE A 6 20.53 9.56 2.27
CA ILE A 6 19.99 9.07 1.00
C ILE A 6 20.89 7.97 0.43
N THR A 7 22.20 8.23 0.33
CA THR A 7 23.15 7.27 -0.25
C THR A 7 23.53 6.13 0.70
N ARG A 8 23.55 6.38 2.02
CA ARG A 8 23.94 5.37 3.03
C ARG A 8 22.80 4.48 3.49
N VAL A 9 21.55 4.94 3.43
CA VAL A 9 20.39 4.25 4.02
C VAL A 9 19.28 4.03 2.99
N GLN A 10 18.75 5.11 2.40
CA GLN A 10 17.56 5.02 1.55
C GLN A 10 17.80 4.19 0.29
N VAL A 11 18.87 4.48 -0.47
CA VAL A 11 19.21 3.74 -1.70
C VAL A 11 19.49 2.27 -1.43
N PRO A 12 20.35 1.89 -0.45
CA PRO A 12 20.53 0.48 -0.09
C PRO A 12 19.24 -0.23 0.33
N ALA A 13 18.35 0.44 1.07
CA ALA A 13 17.07 -0.13 1.48
C ALA A 13 16.14 -0.39 0.28
N LEU A 14 16.00 0.57 -0.64
CA LEU A 14 15.23 0.40 -1.88
C LEU A 14 15.79 -0.75 -2.74
N MET A 15 17.12 -0.86 -2.86
CA MET A 15 17.75 -1.97 -3.59
C MET A 15 17.48 -3.33 -2.93
N HIS A 16 17.40 -3.37 -1.60
CA HIS A 16 17.07 -4.59 -0.88
C HIS A 16 15.60 -4.98 -1.08
N LEU A 17 14.67 -4.02 -0.99
CA LEU A 17 13.25 -4.23 -1.24
C LEU A 17 12.98 -4.71 -2.67
N ALA A 18 13.66 -4.16 -3.68
CA ALA A 18 13.58 -4.64 -5.06
C ALA A 18 13.97 -6.13 -5.18
N LYS A 19 15.01 -6.57 -4.45
CA LYS A 19 15.40 -7.99 -4.40
C LYS A 19 14.38 -8.88 -3.71
N LEU A 20 13.59 -8.33 -2.79
CA LEU A 20 12.48 -9.02 -2.11
C LEU A 20 11.20 -9.06 -2.97
N GLY A 21 11.20 -8.42 -4.15
CA GLY A 21 10.07 -8.43 -5.07
C GLY A 21 9.14 -7.22 -4.97
N TYR A 22 9.56 -6.13 -4.32
CA TYR A 22 8.80 -4.87 -4.33
C TYR A 22 9.05 -4.10 -5.62
N ASP A 23 7.97 -3.74 -6.31
CA ASP A 23 8.02 -2.91 -7.51
C ASP A 23 8.17 -1.43 -7.15
N PHE A 24 9.15 -0.76 -7.75
CA PHE A 24 9.39 0.66 -7.50
C PHE A 24 8.44 1.55 -8.32
N ILE A 25 7.72 2.44 -7.65
CA ILE A 25 6.86 3.45 -8.27
C ILE A 25 7.61 4.79 -8.33
N PRO A 26 7.94 5.29 -9.54
CA PRO A 26 8.55 6.59 -9.70
C PRO A 26 7.60 7.74 -9.33
N ALA A 27 8.06 8.70 -8.51
CA ALA A 27 7.28 9.90 -8.15
C ALA A 27 6.74 10.69 -9.37
N LYS A 28 7.51 10.71 -10.47
CA LYS A 28 7.13 11.35 -11.74
C LYS A 28 5.83 10.80 -12.35
N ASN A 29 5.45 9.57 -12.00
CA ASN A 29 4.24 8.94 -12.51
C ASN A 29 2.97 9.49 -11.87
N LYS A 30 3.09 10.29 -10.79
CA LYS A 30 1.96 10.90 -10.06
C LYS A 30 0.87 9.86 -9.77
N PRO A 31 1.18 8.81 -8.99
CA PRO A 31 0.24 7.73 -8.74
C PRO A 31 -1.08 8.26 -8.15
N ASN A 32 -2.18 7.60 -8.50
CA ASN A 32 -3.51 7.95 -8.05
C ASN A 32 -3.71 7.54 -6.58
N LEU A 33 -3.43 8.47 -5.67
CA LEU A 33 -3.54 8.26 -4.23
C LEU A 33 -4.89 8.73 -3.71
N ASP A 34 -5.49 7.92 -2.84
CA ASP A 34 -6.56 8.40 -2.00
C ASP A 34 -6.02 9.40 -0.98
N THR A 35 -6.50 10.64 -1.02
CA THR A 35 -5.95 11.71 -0.17
C THR A 35 -6.25 11.55 1.32
N ALA A 36 -7.21 10.70 1.68
CA ALA A 36 -7.55 10.44 3.09
C ALA A 36 -6.71 9.28 3.68
N THR A 37 -6.33 8.29 2.88
CA THR A 37 -5.65 7.08 3.37
C THR A 37 -4.25 6.83 2.80
N ASN A 38 -3.85 7.57 1.76
CA ASN A 38 -2.65 7.31 0.95
C ASN A 38 -2.63 5.95 0.24
N ILE A 39 -3.79 5.30 0.09
CA ILE A 39 -3.89 4.05 -0.68
C ILE A 39 -3.76 4.36 -2.18
N LEU A 40 -2.97 3.57 -2.90
CA LEU A 40 -2.89 3.60 -4.35
C LEU A 40 -4.18 3.02 -4.93
N ILE A 41 -5.06 3.88 -5.46
CA ILE A 41 -6.40 3.47 -5.91
C ILE A 41 -6.33 2.45 -7.05
N ASP A 42 -5.40 2.66 -7.99
CA ASP A 42 -5.29 1.82 -9.18
C ASP A 42 -4.72 0.44 -8.80
N SER A 43 -3.62 0.41 -8.04
CA SER A 43 -3.01 -0.82 -7.50
C SER A 43 -3.98 -1.60 -6.61
N PHE A 44 -4.70 -0.90 -5.73
CA PHE A 44 -5.72 -1.51 -4.87
C PHE A 44 -6.83 -2.15 -5.70
N THR A 45 -7.34 -1.44 -6.73
CA THR A 45 -8.41 -1.96 -7.60
C THR A 45 -7.94 -3.21 -8.35
N GLN A 46 -6.74 -3.18 -8.92
CA GLN A 46 -6.15 -4.33 -9.61
C GLN A 46 -5.96 -5.52 -8.67
N ALA A 47 -5.38 -5.30 -7.48
CA ALA A 47 -5.17 -6.36 -6.50
C ALA A 47 -6.50 -6.95 -6.01
N PHE A 48 -7.49 -6.09 -5.74
CA PHE A 48 -8.83 -6.50 -5.32
C PHE A 48 -9.52 -7.40 -6.35
N GLU A 49 -9.54 -6.99 -7.62
CA GLU A 49 -10.16 -7.77 -8.70
C GLU A 49 -9.44 -9.11 -8.93
N ARG A 50 -8.11 -9.14 -8.74
CA ARG A 50 -7.32 -10.38 -8.82
C ARG A 50 -7.64 -11.35 -7.69
N LEU A 51 -7.75 -10.85 -6.46
CA LEU A 51 -8.04 -11.68 -5.28
C LEU A 51 -9.51 -12.11 -5.22
N ASN A 52 -10.41 -11.33 -5.84
CA ASN A 52 -11.85 -11.56 -5.79
C ASN A 52 -12.43 -11.63 -7.22
N PRO A 53 -12.34 -12.78 -7.91
CA PRO A 53 -12.68 -12.89 -9.33
C PRO A 53 -14.17 -12.67 -9.66
N ASN A 54 -15.08 -12.80 -8.69
CA ASN A 54 -16.52 -12.56 -8.87
C ASN A 54 -17.09 -11.84 -7.63
N PRO A 55 -16.69 -10.58 -7.37
CA PRO A 55 -17.05 -9.91 -6.15
C PRO A 55 -18.49 -9.38 -6.24
N ASN A 56 -19.22 -9.40 -5.13
CA ASN A 56 -20.57 -8.82 -5.08
C ASN A 56 -20.55 -7.29 -4.85
N LYS A 57 -19.38 -6.73 -4.50
CA LYS A 57 -19.08 -5.30 -4.40
C LYS A 57 -17.83 -4.96 -5.20
N ASN A 58 -17.81 -3.79 -5.83
CA ASN A 58 -16.61 -3.33 -6.53
C ASN A 58 -15.54 -2.81 -5.55
N ALA A 59 -14.30 -2.65 -6.04
CA ALA A 59 -13.18 -2.15 -5.25
C ALA A 59 -13.47 -0.79 -4.59
N LYS A 60 -14.15 0.12 -5.29
CA LYS A 60 -14.47 1.47 -4.76
C LYS A 60 -15.37 1.40 -3.52
N ASP A 61 -16.36 0.52 -3.52
CA ASP A 61 -17.25 0.31 -2.37
C ASP A 61 -16.49 -0.28 -1.18
N ILE A 62 -15.60 -1.24 -1.42
CA ILE A 62 -14.74 -1.83 -0.39
C ILE A 62 -13.76 -0.81 0.18
N LEU A 63 -13.14 0.02 -0.66
CA LEU A 63 -12.26 1.10 -0.22
C LEU A 63 -13.03 2.10 0.67
N ALA A 64 -14.28 2.43 0.33
CA ALA A 64 -15.12 3.29 1.15
C ALA A 64 -15.47 2.65 2.51
N GLU A 65 -15.67 1.34 2.56
CA GLU A 65 -15.85 0.59 3.82
C GLU A 65 -14.59 0.57 4.68
N MET A 66 -13.42 0.34 4.06
CA MET A 66 -12.12 0.39 4.75
C MET A 66 -11.89 1.74 5.41
N LYS A 67 -12.17 2.86 4.72
CA LYS A 67 -12.05 4.22 5.27
C LYS A 67 -12.88 4.42 6.53
N LYS A 68 -14.11 3.91 6.56
CA LYS A 68 -14.97 4.02 7.76
C LYS A 68 -14.35 3.29 8.94
N ARG A 69 -13.68 2.16 8.69
CA ARG A 69 -13.05 1.32 9.73
C ARG A 69 -11.72 1.89 10.23
N LEU A 70 -10.97 2.57 9.36
CA LEU A 70 -9.74 3.27 9.74
C LEU A 70 -9.99 4.44 10.70
N ASN A 71 -11.20 5.00 10.71
CA ASN A 71 -11.59 6.09 11.61
C ASN A 71 -12.03 5.62 13.00
N TYR A 72 -11.95 4.32 13.31
CA TYR A 72 -12.28 3.84 14.65
C TYR A 72 -11.16 4.15 15.65
N ASP A 73 -11.55 4.63 16.82
CA ASP A 73 -10.65 4.90 17.94
C ASP A 73 -10.37 3.62 18.73
N ASP A 74 -9.72 2.65 18.08
CA ASP A 74 -9.43 1.33 18.65
C ASP A 74 -8.02 0.82 18.34
N LEU A 75 -7.11 1.75 18.03
CA LEU A 75 -5.72 1.47 17.65
C LEU A 75 -5.59 0.51 16.45
N GLY A 76 -6.62 0.42 15.60
CA GLY A 76 -6.62 -0.40 14.38
C GLY A 76 -7.04 -1.86 14.58
N LYS A 77 -7.51 -2.24 15.77
CA LYS A 77 -7.93 -3.63 16.05
C LYS A 77 -9.05 -4.10 15.11
N ARG A 78 -10.13 -3.33 14.98
CA ARG A 78 -11.26 -3.65 14.09
C ARG A 78 -10.87 -3.63 12.62
N PHE A 79 -9.92 -2.77 12.25
CA PHE A 79 -9.39 -2.76 10.89
C PHE A 79 -8.63 -4.05 10.61
N TYR A 80 -7.76 -4.49 11.52
CA TYR A 80 -7.06 -5.77 11.40
C TYR A 80 -8.01 -6.97 11.39
N GLU A 81 -8.98 -7.02 12.30
CA GLU A 81 -10.00 -8.08 12.31
C GLU A 81 -10.82 -8.12 11.01
N TYR A 82 -11.07 -6.94 10.41
CA TYR A 82 -11.73 -6.85 9.12
C TYR A 82 -10.85 -7.41 8.00
N LEU A 83 -9.55 -7.10 7.96
CA LEU A 83 -8.63 -7.67 6.97
C LEU A 83 -8.60 -9.21 7.03
N LEU A 84 -8.71 -9.80 8.23
CA LEU A 84 -8.72 -11.25 8.42
C LEU A 84 -10.05 -11.94 8.08
N LYS A 85 -11.18 -11.25 8.24
CA LYS A 85 -12.52 -11.86 8.19
C LYS A 85 -13.43 -11.28 7.11
N SER A 86 -12.91 -10.39 6.27
CA SER A 86 -13.69 -9.78 5.20
C SER A 86 -14.15 -10.84 4.21
N GLU A 87 -15.41 -10.75 3.77
CA GLU A 87 -15.95 -11.54 2.67
C GLU A 87 -15.19 -11.30 1.37
N HIS A 88 -14.67 -10.08 1.20
CA HIS A 88 -13.81 -9.72 0.08
C HIS A 88 -12.37 -9.61 0.57
N GLN A 89 -11.50 -10.43 0.01
CA GLN A 89 -10.10 -10.53 0.42
C GLN A 89 -9.35 -9.27 0.00
N ILE A 90 -8.76 -8.59 0.99
CA ILE A 90 -7.94 -7.38 0.78
C ILE A 90 -6.46 -7.74 0.81
N ILE A 91 -6.07 -8.62 1.74
CA ILE A 91 -4.73 -9.21 1.84
C ILE A 91 -4.89 -10.72 1.85
N ASP A 92 -4.10 -11.40 1.02
CA ASP A 92 -3.93 -12.84 1.07
C ASP A 92 -2.86 -13.22 2.08
N PHE A 93 -3.31 -13.51 3.31
CA PHE A 93 -2.44 -13.98 4.38
C PHE A 93 -2.05 -15.46 4.23
N ASP A 94 -2.85 -16.25 3.52
CA ASP A 94 -2.60 -17.69 3.32
C ASP A 94 -1.56 -17.91 2.22
N ASN A 95 -1.60 -17.08 1.16
CA ASN A 95 -0.61 -17.08 0.07
C ASN A 95 -0.07 -15.66 -0.17
N PRO A 96 0.91 -15.19 0.63
CA PRO A 96 1.42 -13.81 0.54
C PRO A 96 1.88 -13.38 -0.85
N ASN A 97 2.38 -14.31 -1.67
CA ASN A 97 2.81 -14.06 -3.05
C ASN A 97 1.68 -13.58 -3.98
N ASN A 98 0.41 -13.73 -3.58
CA ASN A 98 -0.75 -13.22 -4.31
C ASN A 98 -1.06 -11.74 -4.02
N ASN A 99 -0.34 -11.10 -3.08
CA ASN A 99 -0.46 -9.67 -2.84
C ASN A 99 0.34 -8.87 -3.88
N LEU A 100 0.10 -7.56 -3.92
CA LEU A 100 0.89 -6.64 -4.73
C LEU A 100 1.84 -5.91 -3.78
N TYR A 101 3.14 -5.95 -4.05
CA TYR A 101 4.16 -5.34 -3.21
C TYR A 101 4.82 -4.22 -3.99
N GLU A 102 4.57 -2.99 -3.58
CA GLU A 102 5.09 -1.80 -4.25
C GLU A 102 5.79 -0.88 -3.26
N MET A 103 6.69 -0.04 -3.76
CA MET A 103 7.43 0.89 -2.93
C MET A 103 7.65 2.22 -3.64
N MET A 104 7.70 3.28 -2.85
CA MET A 104 8.01 4.62 -3.34
C MET A 104 8.97 5.31 -2.36
N ALA A 105 9.97 5.98 -2.92
CA ALA A 105 10.78 6.92 -2.15
C ALA A 105 10.03 8.26 -2.09
N GLU A 106 9.99 8.87 -0.90
CA GLU A 106 9.55 10.26 -0.73
C GLU A 106 8.12 10.49 -1.23
N LEU A 107 7.16 9.75 -0.67
CA LEU A 107 5.74 10.00 -0.94
C LEU A 107 5.43 11.48 -0.60
N PRO A 108 4.90 12.29 -1.54
CA PRO A 108 4.73 13.71 -1.31
C PRO A 108 3.90 13.99 -0.05
N TYR A 109 4.55 14.55 0.96
CA TYR A 109 3.92 14.95 2.22
C TYR A 109 4.19 16.43 2.48
N LYS A 110 3.52 17.00 3.49
CA LYS A 110 3.58 18.44 3.84
C LYS A 110 5.00 19.01 3.95
N SER A 111 5.99 18.18 4.23
CA SER A 111 7.42 18.51 4.23
C SER A 111 8.25 17.37 3.64
N PHE A 112 9.42 17.69 3.10
CA PHE A 112 10.38 16.69 2.62
C PHE A 112 10.83 15.79 3.78
N ARG A 113 10.71 14.48 3.59
CA ARG A 113 11.24 13.45 4.48
C ARG A 113 11.91 12.38 3.62
N PRO A 114 13.13 11.92 3.96
CA PRO A 114 13.80 10.84 3.24
C PRO A 114 13.22 9.49 3.68
N ASP A 115 11.91 9.29 3.47
CA ASP A 115 11.20 8.07 3.81
C ASP A 115 11.06 7.12 2.61
N ILE A 116 10.70 5.88 2.92
CA ILE A 116 10.29 4.86 1.97
C ILE A 116 8.91 4.43 2.41
N THR A 117 7.94 4.51 1.50
CA THR A 117 6.59 3.99 1.73
C THR A 117 6.48 2.64 1.04
N LEU A 118 5.98 1.64 1.76
CA LEU A 118 5.62 0.34 1.22
C LEU A 118 4.10 0.28 1.06
N PHE A 119 3.66 -0.18 -0.10
CA PHE A 119 2.26 -0.45 -0.39
C PHE A 119 2.10 -1.96 -0.50
N ILE A 120 1.05 -2.46 0.17
CA ILE A 120 0.65 -3.86 0.23
C ILE A 120 -0.86 -3.91 0.05
#